data_AF-A0ABD1KG05-F1
#
_entry.id   AF-A0ABD1KG05-F1
#
_cell.length_a   1.000
_cell.length_b   1.000
_cell.length_c   1.000
_cell.angle_alpha   90.00
_cell.angle_beta   90.00
_cell.angle_gamma   90.00
#
_symmetry.space_group_name_H-M   'P 1'
#
loop_
_entity.id
_entity.type
_entity.pdbx_description
1 polymer ?
#
loop_
_entity_poly.entity_id
_entity_poly.type
_entity_poly.pdbx_seq_one_letter_code
_entity_poly.pdbx_strand_id
1 'polypeptide(L)'
;MGNLRVTKEGIRLEGISEFLLPLYVKEIQSRKDSPLILQSDRNVTVNARNNIGQLTGQLTVGSEVVEAQCQRFEVRSSDGERVLFSADEQEISIGTDKLKVTGNEGVVFEHSVETPHIRAEPFQDLKLESPTRTLTLEAPKGVEVNAGIGEFKASCRKDLTLESSEGDIVLNAKTIRLRNLPHGTADPLLAPGTTYPKQTVYEVCVCPSGKLYLSPAESASTCQTTNSVCLWS
;
A
#
# COMPACT_ATOMS: atom_id res chain seq x y z
N MET A 1 46.38 3.93 -28.17
CA MET A 1 45.96 2.77 -28.97
C MET A 1 46.34 1.51 -28.20
N GLY A 2 45.37 0.62 -27.97
CA GLY A 2 45.56 -0.61 -27.23
C GLY A 2 46.31 -1.65 -28.05
N ASN A 3 47.12 -2.46 -27.38
CA ASN A 3 47.84 -3.55 -27.99
C ASN A 3 46.93 -4.77 -28.07
N LEU A 4 46.64 -5.21 -29.30
CA LEU A 4 45.95 -6.46 -29.56
C LEU A 4 46.99 -7.57 -29.72
N ARG A 5 46.98 -8.52 -28.79
CA ARG A 5 47.87 -9.69 -28.78
C ARG A 5 47.06 -10.93 -29.13
N VAL A 6 47.50 -11.66 -30.15
CA VAL A 6 46.94 -12.96 -30.48
C VAL A 6 47.76 -14.03 -29.75
N THR A 7 47.09 -14.85 -28.96
CA THR A 7 47.69 -15.96 -28.20
C THR A 7 47.01 -17.27 -28.59
N LYS A 8 47.56 -18.42 -28.15
CA LYS A 8 46.91 -19.72 -28.35
C LYS A 8 45.55 -19.83 -27.63
N GLU A 9 45.33 -19.00 -26.61
CA GLU A 9 44.13 -18.96 -25.78
C GLU A 9 43.06 -17.99 -26.34
N GLY A 10 43.42 -17.15 -27.31
CA GLY A 10 42.52 -16.18 -27.93
C GLY A 10 43.16 -14.82 -28.15
N ILE A 11 42.31 -13.81 -28.33
CA ILE A 11 42.72 -12.42 -28.55
C ILE A 11 42.69 -11.67 -27.22
N ARG A 12 43.84 -11.12 -26.81
CA ARG A 12 43.98 -10.28 -25.62
C ARG A 12 44.19 -8.82 -26.03
N LEU A 13 43.26 -7.96 -25.64
CA LEU A 13 43.34 -6.53 -25.87
C LEU A 13 43.80 -5.81 -24.60
N GLU A 14 44.92 -5.09 -24.68
CA GLU A 14 45.46 -4.29 -23.57
C GLU A 14 45.45 -2.80 -23.93
N GLY A 15 44.55 -2.02 -23.32
CA GLY A 15 44.42 -0.58 -23.54
C GLY A 15 43.14 -0.19 -24.30
N ILE A 16 43.09 1.05 -24.80
CA ILE A 16 41.93 1.61 -25.52
C ILE A 16 41.98 1.19 -26.99
N SER A 17 40.97 0.46 -27.46
CA SER A 17 40.85 0.10 -28.87
C SER A 17 39.45 0.39 -29.40
N GLU A 18 39.38 0.63 -30.70
CA GLU A 18 38.16 0.92 -31.44
C GLU A 18 37.96 -0.17 -32.50
N PHE A 19 36.73 -0.63 -32.65
CA PHE A 19 36.34 -1.60 -33.66
C PHE A 19 35.34 -0.93 -34.61
N LEU A 20 35.66 -0.90 -35.90
CA LEU A 20 34.79 -0.28 -36.92
C LEU A 20 33.56 -1.14 -37.27
N LEU A 21 33.58 -2.42 -36.89
CA LEU A 21 32.55 -3.40 -37.19
C LEU A 21 32.18 -4.18 -35.92
N PRO A 22 31.01 -4.84 -35.88
CA PRO A 22 30.61 -5.66 -34.75
C PRO A 22 31.65 -6.73 -34.40
N LEU A 23 31.96 -6.83 -33.12
CA LEU A 23 32.89 -7.84 -32.60
C LEU A 23 32.12 -9.13 -32.30
N TYR A 24 32.48 -10.22 -32.97
CA TYR A 24 31.94 -11.55 -32.72
C TYR A 24 32.92 -12.35 -31.88
N VAL A 25 32.46 -12.84 -30.74
CA VAL A 25 33.26 -13.63 -29.81
C VAL A 25 32.44 -14.79 -29.27
N LYS A 26 33.12 -15.88 -28.95
CA LYS A 26 32.50 -17.03 -28.29
C LYS A 26 32.14 -16.73 -26.84
N GLU A 27 32.96 -15.91 -26.17
CA GLU A 27 32.82 -15.60 -24.76
C GLU A 27 33.41 -14.22 -24.46
N ILE A 28 32.77 -13.51 -23.53
CA ILE A 28 33.24 -12.23 -23.00
C ILE A 28 33.42 -12.42 -21.49
N GLN A 29 34.63 -12.22 -20.99
CA GLN A 29 34.93 -12.28 -19.57
C GLN A 29 35.70 -11.03 -19.15
N SER A 30 35.44 -10.59 -17.92
CA SER A 30 36.30 -9.61 -17.26
C SER A 30 37.57 -10.27 -16.71
N ARG A 31 38.50 -9.45 -16.23
CA ARG A 31 39.62 -9.95 -15.42
C ARG A 31 39.10 -10.50 -14.10
N LYS A 32 39.83 -11.46 -13.54
CA LYS A 32 39.56 -11.99 -12.19
C LYS A 32 39.41 -10.84 -11.19
N ASP A 33 38.38 -10.92 -10.35
CA ASP A 33 38.03 -9.92 -9.32
C ASP A 33 37.77 -8.51 -9.86
N SER A 34 37.44 -8.37 -11.15
CA SER A 34 37.07 -7.10 -11.79
C SER A 34 35.73 -7.22 -12.51
N PRO A 35 34.87 -6.19 -12.50
CA PRO A 35 33.65 -6.19 -13.31
C PRO A 35 33.95 -6.04 -14.80
N LEU A 36 33.09 -6.58 -15.65
CA LEU A 36 33.02 -6.21 -17.06
C LEU A 36 32.25 -4.89 -17.15
N ILE A 37 32.90 -3.83 -17.61
CA ILE A 37 32.28 -2.51 -17.77
C ILE A 37 32.11 -2.22 -19.26
N LEU A 38 30.87 -2.01 -19.69
CA LEU A 38 30.52 -1.53 -21.02
C LEU A 38 29.94 -0.11 -20.85
N GLN A 39 30.64 0.89 -21.37
CA GLN A 39 30.25 2.30 -21.28
C GLN A 39 30.20 2.90 -22.68
N SER A 40 29.13 3.62 -22.97
CA SER A 40 28.85 4.21 -24.27
C SER A 40 27.99 5.46 -24.09
N ASP A 41 28.15 6.44 -24.99
CA ASP A 41 27.26 7.61 -25.14
C ASP A 41 25.97 7.26 -25.91
N ARG A 42 25.93 6.06 -26.49
CA ARG A 42 24.81 5.47 -27.23
C ARG A 42 24.42 4.13 -26.62
N ASN A 43 23.31 3.56 -27.10
CA ASN A 43 22.83 2.26 -26.67
C ASN A 43 23.90 1.17 -26.84
N VAL A 44 24.05 0.32 -25.81
CA VAL A 44 24.88 -0.89 -25.86
C VAL A 44 23.96 -2.07 -26.15
N THR A 45 24.23 -2.80 -27.24
CA THR A 45 23.46 -4.00 -27.61
C THR A 45 24.36 -5.23 -27.62
N VAL A 46 23.99 -6.25 -26.83
CA VAL A 46 24.64 -7.55 -26.79
C VAL A 46 23.71 -8.58 -27.42
N ASN A 47 24.20 -9.29 -28.44
CA ASN A 47 23.44 -10.30 -29.17
C ASN A 47 23.99 -11.69 -28.88
N ALA A 48 23.16 -12.60 -28.38
CA ALA A 48 23.46 -14.02 -28.31
C ALA A 48 23.03 -14.70 -29.62
N ARG A 49 23.90 -15.53 -30.20
CA ARG A 49 23.63 -16.24 -31.46
C ARG A 49 23.92 -17.73 -31.33
N ASN A 50 23.15 -18.55 -32.03
CA ASN A 50 23.42 -19.99 -32.14
C ASN A 50 24.56 -20.29 -33.13
N ASN A 51 24.89 -21.57 -33.28
CA ASN A 51 25.98 -22.07 -34.15
C ASN A 51 25.80 -21.75 -35.65
N ILE A 52 24.59 -21.48 -36.10
CA ILE A 52 24.26 -21.06 -37.48
C ILE A 52 24.12 -19.53 -37.61
N GLY A 53 24.42 -18.78 -36.55
CA GLY A 53 24.46 -17.32 -36.55
C GLY A 53 23.11 -16.62 -36.36
N GLN A 54 22.04 -17.37 -36.07
CA GLN A 54 20.72 -16.81 -35.79
C GLN A 54 20.69 -16.23 -34.36
N LEU A 55 19.98 -15.11 -34.21
CA LEU A 55 19.79 -14.45 -32.92
C LEU A 55 18.91 -15.31 -32.00
N THR A 56 19.41 -15.62 -30.81
CA THR A 56 18.67 -16.36 -29.76
C THR A 56 18.33 -15.49 -28.57
N GLY A 57 18.97 -14.33 -28.43
CA GLY A 57 18.62 -13.34 -27.43
C GLY A 57 19.33 -12.02 -27.68
N GLN A 58 18.73 -10.94 -27.19
CA GLN A 58 19.27 -9.59 -27.29
C GLN A 58 19.09 -8.85 -25.96
N LEU A 59 20.14 -8.20 -25.49
CA LEU A 59 20.09 -7.27 -24.37
C LEU A 59 20.51 -5.89 -24.88
N THR A 60 19.63 -4.89 -24.74
CA THR A 60 19.91 -3.51 -25.11
C THR A 60 19.80 -2.63 -23.88
N VAL A 61 20.88 -1.90 -23.58
CA VAL A 61 20.95 -0.90 -22.52
C VAL A 61 20.97 0.47 -23.17
N GLY A 62 19.87 1.21 -23.04
CA GLY A 62 19.73 2.59 -23.51
C GLY A 62 19.86 3.62 -22.39
N SER A 63 19.62 4.89 -22.72
CA SER A 63 19.64 5.98 -21.73
C SER A 63 18.47 5.97 -20.76
N GLU A 64 17.34 5.38 -21.15
CA GLU A 64 16.09 5.37 -20.36
C GLU A 64 15.66 3.97 -19.94
N VAL A 65 15.92 2.96 -20.78
CA VAL A 65 15.41 1.61 -20.58
C VAL A 65 16.48 0.55 -20.79
N VAL A 66 16.34 -0.55 -20.06
CA VAL A 66 17.04 -1.81 -20.33
C VAL A 66 16.01 -2.79 -20.88
N GLU A 67 16.24 -3.28 -22.08
CA GLU A 67 15.36 -4.23 -22.75
C GLU A 67 16.08 -5.56 -22.98
N ALA A 68 15.45 -6.65 -22.54
CA ALA A 68 15.93 -8.01 -22.74
C ALA A 68 14.91 -8.80 -23.57
N GLN A 69 15.30 -9.17 -24.80
CA GLN A 69 14.52 -10.03 -25.68
C GLN A 69 15.12 -11.44 -25.64
N CYS A 70 14.57 -12.31 -24.82
CA CYS A 70 15.02 -13.69 -24.65
C CYS A 70 13.90 -14.54 -24.05
N GLN A 71 14.03 -15.86 -24.11
CA GLN A 71 13.06 -16.78 -23.48
C GLN A 71 13.07 -16.66 -21.95
N ARG A 72 14.24 -16.37 -21.38
CA ARG A 72 14.43 -16.23 -19.94
C ARG A 72 15.65 -15.36 -19.68
N PHE A 73 15.47 -14.32 -18.87
CA PHE A 73 16.53 -13.45 -18.39
C PHE A 73 16.85 -13.80 -16.93
N GLU A 74 18.13 -13.97 -16.59
CA GLU A 74 18.56 -14.22 -15.22
C GLU A 74 19.73 -13.31 -14.83
N VAL A 75 19.66 -12.77 -13.62
CA VAL A 75 20.79 -12.15 -12.93
C VAL A 75 21.17 -13.08 -11.79
N ARG A 76 22.43 -13.52 -11.76
CA ARG A 76 22.98 -14.43 -10.75
C ARG A 76 23.95 -13.70 -9.82
N SER A 77 24.16 -14.25 -8.63
CA SER A 77 25.21 -13.83 -7.71
C SER A 77 26.60 -13.97 -8.35
N SER A 78 27.59 -13.29 -7.78
CA SER A 78 28.96 -13.30 -8.29
C SER A 78 29.63 -14.70 -8.28
N ASP A 79 29.17 -15.60 -7.40
CA ASP A 79 29.57 -17.01 -7.38
C ASP A 79 28.79 -17.90 -8.36
N GLY A 80 27.73 -17.38 -8.99
CA GLY A 80 26.87 -18.08 -9.95
C GLY A 80 25.80 -19.00 -9.34
N GLU A 81 25.83 -19.21 -8.03
CA GLU A 81 25.02 -20.21 -7.33
C GLU A 81 23.56 -19.78 -7.15
N ARG A 82 23.32 -18.50 -6.81
CA ARG A 82 21.98 -17.97 -6.50
C ARG A 82 21.46 -17.10 -7.64
N VAL A 83 20.24 -17.37 -8.08
CA VAL A 83 19.50 -16.45 -8.96
C VAL A 83 18.96 -15.30 -8.12
N LEU A 84 19.35 -14.07 -8.46
CA LEU A 84 18.93 -12.84 -7.78
C LEU A 84 17.68 -12.23 -8.43
N PHE A 85 17.55 -12.40 -9.73
CA PHE A 85 16.40 -11.95 -10.52
C PHE A 85 16.21 -12.91 -11.69
N SER A 86 14.97 -13.33 -11.96
CA SER A 86 14.62 -13.96 -13.22
C SER A 86 13.33 -13.40 -13.78
N ALA A 87 13.24 -13.34 -15.11
CA ALA A 87 12.02 -13.00 -15.82
C ALA A 87 11.88 -13.90 -17.05
N ASP A 88 10.70 -14.50 -17.21
CA ASP A 88 10.28 -15.20 -18.42
C ASP A 88 8.82 -14.85 -18.76
N GLU A 89 8.21 -15.55 -19.71
CA GLU A 89 6.83 -15.29 -20.13
C GLU A 89 5.78 -15.56 -19.03
N GLN A 90 6.12 -16.32 -17.99
CA GLN A 90 5.18 -16.80 -16.99
C GLN A 90 5.28 -16.01 -15.68
N GLU A 91 6.51 -15.75 -15.24
CA GLU A 91 6.73 -15.10 -13.95
C GLU A 91 8.00 -14.23 -13.91
N ILE A 92 7.99 -13.31 -12.93
CA ILE A 92 9.17 -12.58 -12.49
C ILE A 92 9.49 -13.06 -11.07
N SER A 93 10.68 -13.60 -10.86
CA SER A 93 11.16 -14.02 -9.55
C SER A 93 12.27 -13.10 -9.06
N ILE A 94 12.18 -12.68 -7.80
CA ILE A 94 13.17 -11.80 -7.17
C ILE A 94 13.75 -12.59 -6.00
N GLY A 95 14.95 -13.14 -6.22
CA GLY A 95 15.65 -13.99 -5.27
C GLY A 95 16.50 -13.24 -4.25
N THR A 96 16.36 -11.92 -4.15
CA THR A 96 17.05 -11.07 -3.16
C THR A 96 16.19 -10.85 -1.92
N ASP A 97 16.82 -10.74 -0.75
CA ASP A 97 16.14 -10.49 0.53
C ASP A 97 15.49 -9.10 0.58
N LYS A 98 15.93 -8.17 -0.28
CA LYS A 98 15.43 -6.80 -0.34
C LYS A 98 15.23 -6.36 -1.79
N LEU A 99 14.01 -5.95 -2.11
CA LEU A 99 13.69 -5.17 -3.29
C LEU A 99 13.46 -3.72 -2.85
N LYS A 100 14.25 -2.79 -3.40
CA LYS A 100 14.06 -1.35 -3.16
C LYS A 100 13.57 -0.71 -4.45
N VAL A 101 12.40 -0.08 -4.39
CA VAL A 101 11.86 0.73 -5.48
C VAL A 101 12.29 2.18 -5.24
N THR A 102 13.06 2.74 -6.15
CA THR A 102 13.62 4.10 -6.02
C THR A 102 12.93 5.12 -6.91
N GLY A 103 11.99 4.71 -7.76
CA GLY A 103 11.22 5.61 -8.60
C GLY A 103 10.26 6.46 -7.77
N ASN A 104 10.13 7.75 -8.12
CA ASN A 104 9.24 8.68 -7.40
C ASN A 104 7.76 8.27 -7.45
N GLU A 105 7.35 7.58 -8.52
CA GLU A 105 5.99 7.06 -8.71
C GLU A 105 5.74 5.73 -7.99
N GLY A 106 6.76 5.19 -7.30
CA GLY A 106 6.66 3.91 -6.62
C GLY A 106 6.54 2.73 -7.61
N VAL A 107 5.72 1.75 -7.23
CA VAL A 107 5.47 0.52 -8.02
C VAL A 107 3.97 0.30 -8.14
N VAL A 108 3.53 -0.11 -9.32
CA VAL A 108 2.14 -0.48 -9.60
C VAL A 108 2.05 -2.00 -9.60
N PHE A 109 1.13 -2.53 -8.81
CA PHE A 109 0.79 -3.94 -8.82
C PHE A 109 -0.56 -4.10 -9.51
N GLU A 110 -0.59 -4.77 -10.66
CA GLU A 110 -1.83 -5.03 -11.40
C GLU A 110 -2.76 -6.02 -10.69
N HIS A 111 -2.17 -6.85 -9.82
CA HIS A 111 -2.85 -7.91 -9.09
C HIS A 111 -2.67 -7.73 -7.59
N SER A 112 -2.81 -8.82 -6.83
CA SER A 112 -2.69 -8.81 -5.37
C SER A 112 -1.22 -8.85 -4.94
N VAL A 113 -0.94 -8.16 -3.84
CA VAL A 113 0.33 -8.28 -3.11
C VAL A 113 0.05 -9.00 -1.81
N GLU A 114 0.71 -10.15 -1.62
CA GLU A 114 0.66 -10.88 -0.37
C GLU A 114 1.92 -10.54 0.45
N THR A 115 1.71 -10.10 1.69
CA THR A 115 2.81 -9.81 2.61
C THR A 115 2.39 -10.05 4.05
N PRO A 116 3.26 -10.63 4.90
CA PRO A 116 2.96 -10.82 6.32
C PRO A 116 2.91 -9.50 7.10
N HIS A 117 3.53 -8.42 6.60
CA HIS A 117 3.61 -7.17 7.31
C HIS A 117 3.75 -5.97 6.37
N ILE A 118 3.04 -4.89 6.69
CA ILE A 118 3.13 -3.60 6.00
C ILE A 118 3.46 -2.55 7.04
N ARG A 119 4.51 -1.76 6.78
CA ARG A 119 4.98 -0.71 7.68
C ARG A 119 5.55 0.46 6.87
N ALA A 120 5.33 1.68 7.34
CA ALA A 120 5.99 2.87 6.81
C ALA A 120 7.42 3.02 7.34
N GLU A 121 8.21 3.85 6.64
CA GLU A 121 9.53 4.25 7.13
C GLU A 121 9.42 5.03 8.47
N PRO A 122 10.48 5.05 9.30
CA PRO A 122 10.49 5.86 10.50
C PRO A 122 10.13 7.32 10.22
N PHE A 123 9.26 7.90 11.05
CA PHE A 123 8.76 9.28 10.93
C PHE A 123 7.92 9.57 9.67
N GLN A 124 7.49 8.54 8.95
CA GLN A 124 6.52 8.64 7.85
C GLN A 124 5.22 7.91 8.21
N ASP A 125 4.11 8.39 7.65
CA ASP A 125 2.80 7.78 7.85
C ASP A 125 2.58 6.62 6.87
N LEU A 126 2.03 5.52 7.36
CA LEU A 126 1.49 4.48 6.49
C LEU A 126 0.11 4.91 6.00
N LYS A 127 0.03 5.34 4.74
CA LYS A 127 -1.21 5.79 4.12
C LYS A 127 -1.79 4.70 3.23
N LEU A 128 -3.00 4.26 3.57
CA LEU A 128 -3.83 3.41 2.70
C LEU A 128 -4.96 4.27 2.14
N GLU A 129 -5.00 4.47 0.83
CA GLU A 129 -5.99 5.34 0.20
C GLU A 129 -6.63 4.72 -1.04
N SER A 130 -7.93 4.96 -1.20
CA SER A 130 -8.67 4.67 -2.43
C SER A 130 -9.36 5.97 -2.87
N PRO A 131 -8.74 6.77 -3.77
CA PRO A 131 -9.29 8.04 -4.19
C PRO A 131 -10.58 7.94 -5.00
N THR A 132 -10.76 6.84 -5.73
CA THR A 132 -11.82 6.70 -6.74
C THR A 132 -12.97 5.79 -6.29
N ARG A 133 -12.72 4.89 -5.35
CA ARG A 133 -13.68 3.84 -4.94
C ARG A 133 -13.62 3.61 -3.44
N THR A 134 -13.52 2.35 -3.02
CA THR A 134 -13.60 1.92 -1.63
C THR A 134 -12.28 1.29 -1.21
N LEU A 135 -11.87 1.58 0.02
CA LEU A 135 -10.84 0.83 0.73
C LEU A 135 -11.54 -0.16 1.66
N THR A 136 -11.33 -1.46 1.46
CA THR A 136 -11.93 -2.52 2.29
C THR A 136 -10.84 -3.21 3.10
N LEU A 137 -11.04 -3.34 4.41
CA LEU A 137 -10.21 -4.16 5.30
C LEU A 137 -11.07 -5.31 5.80
N GLU A 138 -10.71 -6.54 5.43
CA GLU A 138 -11.43 -7.76 5.78
C GLU A 138 -10.46 -8.80 6.33
N ALA A 139 -10.87 -9.50 7.38
CA ALA A 139 -10.05 -10.54 8.00
C ALA A 139 -10.95 -11.65 8.59
N PRO A 140 -10.66 -12.94 8.34
CA PRO A 140 -11.47 -14.06 8.84
C PRO A 140 -11.60 -14.12 10.37
N LYS A 141 -10.60 -13.61 11.10
CA LYS A 141 -10.58 -13.55 12.57
C LYS A 141 -10.99 -12.18 13.12
N GLY A 142 -11.43 -11.27 12.26
CA GLY A 142 -11.70 -9.87 12.60
C GLY A 142 -10.48 -8.96 12.41
N VAL A 143 -10.76 -7.66 12.38
CA VAL A 143 -9.76 -6.59 12.21
C VAL A 143 -9.64 -5.85 13.54
N GLU A 144 -8.44 -5.86 14.13
CA GLU A 144 -8.12 -5.04 15.31
C GLU A 144 -7.42 -3.75 14.85
N VAL A 145 -7.98 -2.59 15.22
CA VAL A 145 -7.34 -1.30 15.00
C VAL A 145 -6.95 -0.71 16.35
N ASN A 146 -5.65 -0.63 16.61
CA ASN A 146 -5.11 -0.17 17.88
C ASN A 146 -4.16 1.01 17.67
N ALA A 147 -4.43 2.12 18.36
CA ALA A 147 -3.55 3.28 18.44
C ALA A 147 -2.83 3.27 19.80
N GLY A 148 -1.77 2.47 19.93
CA GLY A 148 -1.05 2.31 21.19
C GLY A 148 -0.43 3.61 21.72
N ILE A 149 -0.04 4.50 20.81
CA ILE A 149 0.40 5.87 21.12
C ILE A 149 -0.33 6.80 20.14
N GLY A 150 -0.98 7.84 20.67
CA GLY A 150 -1.67 8.85 19.87
C GLY A 150 -3.19 8.73 19.92
N GLU A 151 -3.86 9.31 18.92
CA GLU A 151 -5.31 9.30 18.80
C GLU A 151 -5.78 8.36 17.68
N PHE A 152 -6.87 7.65 17.91
CA PHE A 152 -7.65 7.03 16.85
C PHE A 152 -8.78 7.99 16.45
N LYS A 153 -8.78 8.44 15.19
CA LYS A 153 -9.77 9.37 14.67
C LYS A 153 -10.46 8.78 13.45
N ALA A 154 -11.75 8.50 13.59
CA ALA A 154 -12.64 8.16 12.48
C ALA A 154 -13.51 9.38 12.12
N SER A 155 -13.55 9.75 10.84
CA SER A 155 -14.38 10.84 10.33
C SER A 155 -15.00 10.48 9.00
N CYS A 156 -16.28 10.79 8.83
CA CYS A 156 -17.04 10.56 7.60
C CYS A 156 -17.65 11.88 7.10
N ARG A 157 -17.87 12.00 5.78
CA ARG A 157 -18.59 13.14 5.20
C ARG A 157 -20.12 12.94 5.23
N LYS A 158 -20.55 11.70 5.07
CA LYS A 158 -21.94 11.27 5.14
C LYS A 158 -22.12 10.51 6.46
N ASP A 159 -22.54 9.27 6.37
CA ASP A 159 -22.87 8.44 7.52
C ASP A 159 -21.66 7.60 7.96
N LEU A 160 -21.56 7.37 9.27
CA LEU A 160 -20.71 6.35 9.88
C LEU A 160 -21.63 5.27 10.44
N THR A 161 -21.64 4.10 9.80
CA THR A 161 -22.42 2.95 10.25
C THR A 161 -21.54 2.03 11.07
N LEU A 162 -21.93 1.79 12.32
CA LEU A 162 -21.36 0.74 13.17
C LEU A 162 -22.45 -0.33 13.32
N GLU A 163 -22.17 -1.53 12.85
CA GLU A 163 -23.12 -2.65 12.83
C GLU A 163 -22.43 -3.89 13.40
N SER A 164 -23.18 -4.64 14.20
CA SER A 164 -22.76 -5.93 14.76
C SER A 164 -23.88 -6.93 14.49
N SER A 165 -23.57 -8.03 13.79
CA SER A 165 -24.55 -9.03 13.38
C SER A 165 -24.93 -10.00 14.49
N GLU A 166 -23.99 -10.33 15.37
CA GLU A 166 -24.16 -11.37 16.41
C GLU A 166 -23.78 -10.92 17.82
N GLY A 167 -23.13 -9.75 17.96
CA GLY A 167 -22.60 -9.28 19.25
C GLY A 167 -22.99 -7.85 19.59
N ASP A 168 -22.39 -7.32 20.65
CA ASP A 168 -22.65 -5.98 21.13
C ASP A 168 -21.65 -4.94 20.61
N ILE A 169 -22.13 -3.71 20.39
CA ILE A 169 -21.27 -2.54 20.18
C ILE A 169 -21.00 -1.89 21.54
N VAL A 170 -19.77 -2.05 22.05
CA VAL A 170 -19.37 -1.55 23.37
C VAL A 170 -18.52 -0.29 23.23
N LEU A 171 -19.04 0.83 23.71
CA LEU A 171 -18.31 2.09 23.83
C LEU A 171 -17.85 2.27 25.29
N ASN A 172 -16.62 1.85 25.60
CA ASN A 172 -16.07 1.98 26.95
C ASN A 172 -15.04 3.12 27.00
N ALA A 173 -15.40 4.24 27.63
CA ALA A 173 -14.52 5.38 27.82
C ALA A 173 -14.87 6.15 29.10
N LYS A 174 -13.90 6.89 29.65
CA LYS A 174 -14.12 7.81 30.78
C LYS A 174 -15.17 8.88 30.46
N THR A 175 -15.28 9.28 29.19
CA THR A 175 -16.25 10.28 28.74
C THR A 175 -16.68 9.99 27.31
N ILE A 176 -17.99 9.85 27.11
CA ILE A 176 -18.62 9.71 25.80
C ILE A 176 -19.40 11.00 25.53
N ARG A 177 -19.15 11.63 24.38
CA ARG A 177 -19.77 12.91 24.02
C ARG A 177 -20.58 12.77 22.75
N LEU A 178 -21.90 12.74 22.90
CA LEU A 178 -22.85 12.83 21.79
C LEU A 178 -23.29 14.30 21.67
N ARG A 179 -22.79 14.99 20.64
CA ARG A 179 -23.14 16.39 20.40
C ARG A 179 -24.42 16.48 19.59
N ASN A 180 -25.18 17.56 19.82
CA ASN A 180 -26.40 17.90 19.06
C ASN A 180 -27.50 16.83 19.15
N LEU A 181 -27.64 16.18 20.31
CA LEU A 181 -28.82 15.38 20.59
C LEU A 181 -30.07 16.28 20.57
N PRO A 182 -31.15 15.89 19.90
CA PRO A 182 -32.37 16.68 19.87
C PRO A 182 -32.99 16.73 21.27
N HIS A 183 -33.59 17.87 21.63
CA HIS A 183 -34.43 17.93 22.83
C HIS A 183 -35.77 17.28 22.54
N GLY A 184 -36.30 16.51 23.49
CA GLY A 184 -37.67 16.03 23.41
C GLY A 184 -38.65 17.20 23.48
N THR A 185 -39.87 16.98 23.02
CA THR A 185 -40.94 17.99 23.08
C THR A 185 -41.70 17.80 24.39
N ALA A 186 -42.00 18.89 25.11
CA ALA A 186 -42.86 18.80 26.29
C ALA A 186 -44.28 18.38 25.87
N ASP A 187 -44.92 17.49 26.65
CA ASP A 187 -46.33 17.17 26.41
C ASP A 187 -47.19 18.42 26.65
N PRO A 188 -47.87 18.96 25.62
CA PRO A 188 -48.70 20.16 25.74
C PRO A 188 -49.84 20.01 26.75
N LEU A 189 -50.27 18.77 27.04
CA LEU A 189 -51.36 18.48 27.95
C LEU A 189 -50.96 18.59 29.43
N LEU A 190 -49.67 18.42 29.73
CA LEU A 190 -49.15 18.42 31.09
C LEU A 190 -48.60 19.79 31.52
N ALA A 191 -48.30 20.68 30.57
CA ALA A 191 -47.75 21.99 30.91
C ALA A 191 -48.07 23.11 29.88
N PRO A 192 -49.32 23.62 29.84
CA PRO A 192 -49.64 24.79 29.03
C PRO A 192 -49.03 26.05 29.67
N GLY A 193 -48.00 26.62 29.02
CA GLY A 193 -47.45 27.93 29.35
C GLY A 193 -46.25 27.97 30.31
N THR A 194 -45.60 26.84 30.58
CA THR A 194 -44.39 26.78 31.42
C THR A 194 -43.15 27.18 30.63
N THR A 195 -42.47 28.23 31.09
CA THR A 195 -41.13 28.58 30.59
C THR A 195 -40.13 27.80 31.44
N TYR A 196 -39.64 26.68 30.93
CA TYR A 196 -38.70 25.84 31.67
C TYR A 196 -37.35 26.55 31.80
N PRO A 197 -36.80 26.69 33.02
CA PRO A 197 -35.48 27.27 33.21
C PRO A 197 -34.43 26.43 32.48
N LYS A 198 -33.40 27.08 31.92
CA LYS A 198 -32.28 26.38 31.28
C LYS A 198 -31.63 25.44 32.31
N GLN A 199 -31.88 24.14 32.15
CA GLN A 199 -31.26 23.12 33.00
C GLN A 199 -29.83 22.84 32.54
N THR A 200 -28.97 22.48 33.49
CA THR A 200 -27.56 22.12 33.26
C THR A 200 -27.35 20.61 33.17
N VAL A 201 -28.33 19.82 33.56
CA VAL A 201 -28.30 18.35 33.59
C VAL A 201 -29.52 17.84 32.83
N TYR A 202 -29.32 16.81 32.02
CA TYR A 202 -30.35 16.19 31.18
C TYR A 202 -30.26 14.67 31.29
N GLU A 203 -31.39 13.98 31.14
CA GLU A 203 -31.43 12.54 30.90
C GLU A 203 -31.34 12.27 29.40
N VAL A 204 -30.71 11.15 29.03
CA VAL A 204 -30.64 10.68 27.63
C VAL A 204 -31.64 9.54 27.48
N CYS A 205 -32.68 9.77 26.70
CA CYS A 205 -33.78 8.83 26.49
C CYS A 205 -33.67 8.18 25.10
N VAL A 206 -34.15 6.94 24.99
CA VAL A 206 -34.20 6.16 23.74
C VAL A 206 -35.65 5.96 23.34
N CYS A 207 -36.04 6.40 22.14
CA CYS A 207 -37.37 6.13 21.61
C CYS A 207 -37.49 4.70 21.05
N PRO A 208 -38.70 4.14 20.90
CA PRO A 208 -38.90 2.84 20.25
C PRO A 208 -38.34 2.78 18.82
N SER A 209 -38.13 3.93 18.18
CA SER A 209 -37.47 4.08 16.87
C SER A 209 -35.94 4.02 16.92
N GLY A 210 -35.33 3.88 18.10
CA GLY A 210 -33.88 3.92 18.31
C GLY A 210 -33.27 5.32 18.35
N LYS A 211 -34.07 6.37 18.15
CA LYS A 211 -33.59 7.76 18.23
C LYS A 211 -33.31 8.17 19.68
N LEU A 212 -32.15 8.78 19.89
CA LEU A 212 -31.75 9.39 21.16
C LEU A 212 -32.26 10.83 21.26
N TYR A 213 -32.72 11.24 22.43
CA TYR A 213 -33.11 12.62 22.72
C TYR A 213 -32.79 13.02 24.17
N LEU A 214 -32.74 14.33 24.43
CA LEU A 214 -32.52 14.91 25.75
C LEU A 214 -33.86 15.25 26.42
N SER A 215 -34.05 14.82 27.66
CA SER A 215 -35.13 15.29 28.53
C SER A 215 -34.57 15.98 29.79
N PRO A 216 -35.34 16.89 30.40
CA PRO A 216 -35.01 17.51 31.68
C PRO A 216 -34.73 16.48 32.78
N ALA A 217 -33.67 16.68 33.55
CA ALA A 217 -33.39 15.81 34.69
C ALA A 217 -34.19 16.26 35.92
N GLU A 218 -35.01 15.36 36.47
CA GLU A 218 -35.77 15.57 37.70
C GLU A 218 -35.53 14.42 38.70
N SER A 219 -36.22 14.44 39.84
CA SER A 219 -36.13 13.40 40.88
C SER A 219 -36.62 12.02 40.41
N ALA A 220 -37.36 11.96 39.31
CA ALA A 220 -37.80 10.75 38.64
C ALA A 220 -37.56 10.91 37.13
N SER A 221 -37.53 9.80 36.39
CA SER A 221 -37.27 9.87 34.96
C SER A 221 -38.40 10.57 34.23
N THR A 222 -38.02 11.52 33.38
CA THR A 222 -38.94 12.33 32.56
C THR A 222 -39.08 11.77 31.14
N CYS A 223 -38.41 10.66 30.83
CA CYS A 223 -38.47 10.00 29.53
C CYS A 223 -39.88 9.47 29.25
N GLN A 224 -40.57 10.03 28.26
CA GLN A 224 -41.89 9.56 27.84
C GLN A 224 -41.95 9.25 26.34
N THR A 225 -42.86 8.33 25.99
CA THR A 225 -43.10 7.96 24.59
C THR A 225 -44.60 7.76 24.38
N THR A 226 -45.22 8.63 23.58
CA THR A 226 -46.65 8.54 23.25
C THR A 226 -46.80 8.36 21.76
N ASN A 227 -47.39 7.25 21.30
CA ASN A 227 -47.58 6.94 19.88
C ASN A 227 -46.31 7.15 19.01
N SER A 228 -45.14 6.67 19.48
CA SER A 228 -43.84 6.84 18.81
C SER A 228 -43.31 8.28 18.66
N VAL A 229 -43.99 9.25 19.30
CA VAL A 229 -43.51 10.63 19.46
C VAL A 229 -42.70 10.71 20.76
N CYS A 230 -41.47 11.20 20.64
CA CYS A 230 -40.55 11.41 21.76
C CYS A 230 -41.00 12.63 22.56
N LEU A 231 -41.51 12.40 23.77
CA LEU A 231 -42.00 13.44 24.68
C LEU A 231 -41.22 13.40 25.99
N TRP A 232 -41.30 14.47 26.77
CA TRP A 232 -40.91 14.42 28.19
C TRP A 232 -41.96 15.12 29.04
N SER A 233 -42.06 14.69 30.31
CA SER A 233 -42.97 15.23 31.33
C SER A 233 -42.25 15.51 32.63
#